data_AF-A0A2C8ZIL8-F1
#
_entry.id   AF-A0A2C8ZIL8-F1
#
_cell.length_a   1.000
_cell.length_b   1.000
_cell.length_c   1.000
_cell.angle_alpha   90.00
_cell.angle_beta   90.00
_cell.angle_gamma   90.00
#
_symmetry.space_group_name_H-M   'P 1'
#
loop_
_entity.id
_entity.type
_entity.pdbx_description
1 polymer ?
#
loop_
_entity_poly.entity_id
_entity_poly.type
_entity_poly.pdbx_seq_one_letter_code
_entity_poly.pdbx_strand_id
1 'polypeptide(L)'
;MISSGSRQTSGIDSLSIHNRGWLSDQDGQLLVDTWLEVIASNPERRPPQQGDAYLHRLRDFDFERRLQTVFDTFQAHGAAIDQYLDFIHNRPSTPMVRLTLLAQLVETLDRSLNVDAPLTREVECSAKEVEKLLKTREQLRSYASTAERAVRESIRPTLSHRLSRLDRQTGKLVSDALGSGKWKSDVPAVRNAVIHGLPSAKFPTTNVIPLQVAEEILNLLCEARMLLALGFETDGVKKVLIENDSGWWGRRSDIVIYLDTFAEFAAYGRGTSGGPDA
;
A
#
# COMPACT_ATOMS: atom_id res chain seq x y z
N MET A 1 -31.35 0.94 14.61
CA MET A 1 -31.23 1.44 13.22
C MET A 1 -30.52 0.37 12.41
N ILE A 2 -31.15 -0.18 11.38
CA ILE A 2 -30.56 -1.18 10.50
C ILE A 2 -29.96 -0.41 9.32
N SER A 3 -28.63 -0.41 9.20
CA SER A 3 -27.97 0.06 7.97
C SER A 3 -27.60 -1.16 7.14
N SER A 4 -28.27 -1.33 6.02
CA SER A 4 -27.93 -2.35 5.01
C SER A 4 -27.29 -1.65 3.81
N GLY A 5 -26.02 -1.95 3.55
CA GLY A 5 -25.33 -1.51 2.35
C GLY A 5 -25.12 -2.69 1.41
N SER A 6 -25.73 -2.68 0.22
CA SER A 6 -25.41 -3.59 -0.87
C SER A 6 -24.76 -2.81 -2.00
N ARG A 7 -23.46 -2.98 -2.21
CA ARG A 7 -22.83 -2.69 -3.50
C ARG A 7 -21.90 -3.84 -3.87
N GLN A 8 -22.11 -4.35 -5.08
CA GLN A 8 -21.49 -5.53 -5.71
C GLN A 8 -19.97 -5.47 -5.92
N THR A 9 -19.20 -4.76 -5.08
CA THR A 9 -17.75 -4.57 -5.28
C THR A 9 -16.88 -5.08 -4.14
N SER A 10 -17.43 -5.44 -2.97
CA SER A 10 -16.64 -5.94 -1.83
C SER A 10 -16.69 -7.47 -1.61
N GLY A 11 -17.36 -8.21 -2.51
CA GLY A 11 -17.66 -9.62 -2.30
C GLY A 11 -18.56 -9.88 -1.08
N ILE A 12 -18.96 -8.89 -0.31
CA ILE A 12 -19.91 -9.06 0.80
C ILE A 12 -21.31 -8.99 0.21
N ASP A 13 -21.98 -10.15 0.11
CA ASP A 13 -23.36 -10.25 -0.39
C ASP A 13 -24.34 -9.56 0.56
N SER A 14 -24.07 -9.62 1.87
CA SER A 14 -24.83 -8.86 2.87
C SER A 14 -23.98 -8.53 4.10
N LEU A 15 -24.17 -7.33 4.65
CA LEU A 15 -23.61 -6.89 5.91
C LEU A 15 -24.76 -6.46 6.83
N SER A 16 -24.92 -7.15 7.95
CA SER A 16 -25.85 -6.75 9.01
C SER A 16 -25.06 -6.30 10.22
N ILE A 17 -25.25 -5.05 10.62
CA ILE A 17 -24.69 -4.51 11.86
C ILE A 17 -25.83 -4.47 12.87
N HIS A 18 -25.74 -5.30 13.90
CA HIS A 18 -26.66 -5.29 15.02
C HIS A 18 -25.93 -4.72 16.24
N ASN A 19 -26.55 -3.80 16.95
CA ASN A 19 -26.15 -3.50 18.32
C ASN A 19 -27.37 -3.78 19.19
N ARG A 20 -27.33 -4.86 19.97
CA ARG A 20 -28.43 -5.20 20.90
C ARG A 20 -28.51 -4.22 22.08
N GLY A 21 -27.47 -3.41 22.23
CA GLY A 21 -27.29 -2.38 23.24
C GLY A 21 -27.80 -1.00 22.86
N TRP A 22 -28.31 -0.78 21.64
CA TRP A 22 -28.92 0.51 21.27
C TRP A 22 -30.37 0.55 21.73
N LEU A 23 -30.55 0.89 23.00
CA LEU A 23 -31.87 1.16 23.57
C LEU A 23 -32.09 2.67 23.56
N SER A 24 -33.31 3.09 23.24
CA SER A 24 -33.75 4.46 23.53
C SER A 24 -34.36 4.45 24.92
N ASP A 25 -33.98 5.39 25.78
CA ASP A 25 -34.80 5.65 26.97
C ASP A 25 -36.15 6.27 26.58
N GLN A 26 -37.01 6.52 27.58
CA GLN A 26 -38.35 7.09 27.35
C GLN A 26 -38.32 8.51 26.79
N ASP A 27 -37.18 9.21 26.87
CA ASP A 27 -36.95 10.57 26.38
C ASP A 27 -36.25 10.57 25.00
N GLY A 28 -35.99 9.39 24.43
CA GLY A 28 -35.34 9.23 23.13
C GLY A 28 -33.82 9.38 23.16
N GLN A 29 -33.19 9.41 24.34
CA GLN A 29 -31.73 9.36 24.42
C GLN A 29 -31.22 7.94 24.18
N LEU A 30 -30.19 7.84 23.35
CA LEU A 30 -29.51 6.59 23.04
C LEU A 30 -28.69 6.13 24.24
N LEU A 31 -29.15 5.07 24.88
CA LEU A 31 -28.35 4.25 25.78
C LEU A 31 -27.49 3.36 24.88
N VAL A 32 -26.18 3.55 24.90
CA VAL A 32 -25.24 2.78 24.07
C VAL A 32 -24.55 1.75 24.96
N ASP A 33 -24.98 0.48 24.89
CA ASP A 33 -24.17 -0.62 25.39
C ASP A 33 -23.14 -1.07 24.33
N THR A 34 -21.98 -1.55 24.79
CA THR A 34 -20.71 -1.63 24.03
C THR A 34 -20.63 -2.79 23.03
N TRP A 35 -21.70 -3.57 22.86
CA TRP A 35 -21.66 -4.81 22.10
C TRP A 35 -22.28 -4.67 20.71
N LEU A 36 -21.41 -4.63 19.69
CA LEU A 36 -21.74 -4.65 18.27
C LEU A 36 -21.54 -6.05 17.69
N GLU A 37 -22.55 -6.60 17.05
CA GLU A 37 -22.52 -7.86 16.30
C GLU A 37 -22.56 -7.53 14.80
N VAL A 38 -21.44 -7.73 14.10
CA VAL A 38 -21.34 -7.55 12.65
C VAL A 38 -21.38 -8.92 11.97
N ILE A 39 -22.42 -9.16 11.19
CA ILE A 39 -22.61 -10.38 10.40
C ILE A 39 -22.38 -10.02 8.93
N ALA A 40 -21.21 -10.38 8.40
CA ALA A 40 -20.93 -10.30 6.97
C ALA A 40 -21.11 -11.69 6.34
N SER A 41 -21.91 -11.79 5.29
CA SER A 41 -22.07 -13.02 4.50
C SER A 41 -21.40 -12.85 3.15
N ASN A 42 -20.49 -13.76 2.84
CA ASN A 42 -19.90 -13.96 1.50
C ASN A 42 -19.70 -15.48 1.31
N PRO A 43 -20.62 -16.16 0.62
CA PRO A 43 -20.57 -17.61 0.45
C PRO A 43 -19.40 -18.08 -0.44
N GLU A 44 -18.81 -17.20 -1.23
CA GLU A 44 -17.67 -17.51 -2.12
C GLU A 44 -16.30 -17.22 -1.48
N ARG A 45 -16.23 -16.43 -0.40
CA ARG A 45 -14.98 -16.21 0.34
C ARG A 45 -14.63 -17.45 1.12
N ARG A 46 -13.40 -17.92 0.95
CA ARG A 46 -12.80 -18.86 1.92
C ARG A 46 -12.80 -18.18 3.30
N PRO A 47 -13.26 -18.87 4.36
CA PRO A 47 -13.14 -18.33 5.70
C PRO A 47 -11.67 -17.99 5.96
N PRO A 48 -11.37 -16.86 6.63
CA PRO A 48 -10.00 -16.52 6.96
C PRO A 48 -9.38 -17.71 7.71
N GLN A 49 -8.24 -18.21 7.22
CA GLN A 49 -7.45 -19.16 8.00
C GLN A 49 -7.19 -18.50 9.36
N GLN A 50 -7.52 -19.20 10.45
CA GLN A 50 -7.39 -18.66 11.80
C GLN A 50 -5.97 -18.11 12.02
N GLY A 51 -5.90 -16.79 12.25
CA GLY A 51 -4.66 -16.04 12.47
C GLY A 51 -4.72 -14.65 11.84
N ASP A 52 -4.85 -13.62 12.67
CA ASP A 52 -4.36 -12.23 12.48
C ASP A 52 -4.53 -11.54 11.11
N ALA A 53 -5.54 -11.88 10.31
CA ALA A 53 -5.76 -11.25 9.01
C ALA A 53 -6.41 -9.84 9.06
N TYR A 54 -6.54 -9.24 10.24
CA TYR A 54 -7.15 -7.92 10.41
C TYR A 54 -6.10 -6.86 10.74
N LEU A 55 -6.22 -5.70 10.09
CA LEU A 55 -5.37 -4.52 10.33
C LEU A 55 -5.35 -4.04 11.79
N HIS A 56 -6.39 -4.36 12.56
CA HIS A 56 -6.59 -3.98 13.95
C HIS A 56 -7.54 -4.95 14.64
N ARG A 57 -7.53 -4.97 15.97
CA ARG A 57 -8.53 -5.71 16.76
C ARG A 57 -9.78 -4.86 16.92
N LEU A 58 -10.96 -5.49 16.99
CA LEU A 58 -12.23 -4.78 17.20
C LEU A 58 -12.21 -3.87 18.43
N ARG A 59 -11.52 -4.29 19.50
CA ARG A 59 -11.38 -3.51 20.74
C ARG A 59 -10.59 -2.20 20.58
N ASP A 60 -9.80 -2.08 19.52
CA ASP A 60 -8.98 -0.88 19.24
C ASP A 60 -9.75 0.15 18.41
N PHE A 61 -10.93 -0.23 17.92
CA PHE A 61 -11.78 0.59 17.07
C PHE A 61 -12.84 1.33 17.90
N ASP A 62 -12.73 2.66 17.94
CA ASP A 62 -13.76 3.53 18.52
C ASP A 62 -14.91 3.70 17.51
N PHE A 63 -15.91 2.83 17.59
CA PHE A 63 -17.03 2.81 16.66
C PHE A 63 -17.80 4.12 16.63
N GLU A 64 -18.07 4.71 17.79
CA GLU A 64 -18.87 5.92 17.91
C GLU A 64 -18.20 7.08 17.16
N ARG A 65 -16.88 7.19 17.27
CA ARG A 65 -16.14 8.28 16.64
C ARG A 65 -15.72 8.01 15.20
N ARG A 66 -15.54 6.75 14.80
CA ARG A 66 -14.87 6.40 13.53
C ARG A 66 -15.78 5.77 12.48
N LEU A 67 -16.98 5.32 12.83
CA LEU A 67 -17.84 4.61 11.87
C LEU A 67 -18.15 5.46 10.62
N GLN A 68 -18.46 6.75 10.79
CA GLN A 68 -18.70 7.64 9.66
C GLN A 68 -17.44 7.77 8.79
N THR A 69 -16.28 8.01 9.40
CA THR A 69 -14.99 8.09 8.70
C THR A 69 -14.69 6.83 7.91
N VAL A 70 -15.02 5.64 8.42
CA VAL A 70 -14.83 4.38 7.68
C VAL A 70 -15.69 4.34 6.42
N PHE A 71 -16.96 4.72 6.51
CA PHE A 71 -17.82 4.77 5.32
C PHE A 71 -17.35 5.81 4.31
N ASP A 72 -16.98 7.00 4.76
CA ASP A 72 -16.47 8.08 3.90
C ASP A 72 -15.17 7.64 3.21
N THR A 73 -14.25 7.02 3.95
CA THR A 73 -13.00 6.48 3.44
C THR A 73 -13.23 5.34 2.46
N PHE A 74 -14.17 4.43 2.73
CA PHE A 74 -14.51 3.36 1.79
C PHE A 74 -15.16 3.93 0.51
N GLN A 75 -16.01 4.95 0.63
CA GLN A 75 -16.61 5.60 -0.52
C GLN A 75 -15.56 6.32 -1.39
N ALA A 76 -14.57 6.97 -0.78
CA ALA A 76 -13.53 7.71 -1.49
C ALA A 76 -12.40 6.82 -2.02
N HIS A 77 -12.06 5.74 -1.32
CA HIS A 77 -10.85 4.94 -1.53
C HIS A 77 -11.11 3.44 -1.66
N GLY A 78 -12.38 3.03 -1.83
CA GLY A 78 -12.81 1.63 -1.84
C GLY A 78 -12.00 0.73 -2.77
N ALA A 79 -11.67 1.19 -3.98
CA ALA A 79 -10.85 0.41 -4.91
C ALA A 79 -9.46 0.04 -4.35
N ALA A 80 -8.79 0.95 -3.62
CA ALA A 80 -7.50 0.66 -2.99
C ALA A 80 -7.66 -0.27 -1.78
N ILE A 81 -8.76 -0.11 -1.03
CA ILE A 81 -9.10 -0.95 0.13
C ILE A 81 -9.42 -2.37 -0.31
N ASP A 82 -10.24 -2.54 -1.34
CA ASP A 82 -10.62 -3.85 -1.87
C ASP A 82 -9.40 -4.58 -2.42
N GLN A 83 -8.50 -3.91 -3.14
CA GLN A 83 -7.22 -4.49 -3.58
C GLN A 83 -6.36 -4.96 -2.41
N TYR A 84 -6.38 -4.23 -1.29
CA TYR A 84 -5.59 -4.58 -0.11
C TYR A 84 -6.16 -5.76 0.64
N LEU A 85 -7.49 -5.79 0.80
CA LEU A 85 -8.19 -6.93 1.36
C LEU A 85 -7.99 -8.18 0.49
N ASP A 86 -8.08 -8.04 -0.83
CA ASP A 86 -7.81 -9.15 -1.75
C ASP A 86 -6.36 -9.65 -1.61
N PHE A 87 -5.39 -8.74 -1.51
CA PHE A 87 -3.98 -9.11 -1.27
C PHE A 87 -3.81 -9.90 0.04
N ILE A 88 -4.46 -9.49 1.13
CA ILE A 88 -4.37 -10.21 2.42
C ILE A 88 -5.00 -11.59 2.33
N HIS A 89 -6.20 -11.69 1.75
CA HIS A 89 -6.97 -12.94 1.75
C HIS A 89 -6.56 -13.93 0.66
N ASN A 90 -6.07 -13.43 -0.48
CA ASN A 90 -5.66 -14.20 -1.64
C ASN A 90 -4.16 -13.97 -1.96
N ARG A 91 -3.33 -13.92 -0.92
CA ARG A 91 -1.90 -13.60 -1.03
C ARG A 91 -1.19 -14.56 -2.01
N PRO A 92 -0.57 -14.04 -3.09
CA PRO A 92 0.16 -14.88 -4.04
C PRO A 92 1.29 -15.69 -3.38
N SER A 93 1.56 -16.90 -3.89
CA SER A 93 2.60 -17.76 -3.30
C SER A 93 4.03 -17.29 -3.58
N THR A 94 4.25 -16.51 -4.65
CA THR A 94 5.60 -16.10 -5.07
C THR A 94 5.98 -14.69 -4.57
N PRO A 95 7.15 -14.50 -3.93
CA PRO A 95 7.57 -13.18 -3.42
C PRO A 95 7.62 -12.08 -4.48
N MET A 96 8.00 -12.44 -5.71
CA MET A 96 8.05 -11.52 -6.84
C MET A 96 6.67 -10.92 -7.17
N VAL A 97 5.64 -11.76 -7.24
CA VAL A 97 4.28 -11.31 -7.54
C VAL A 97 3.76 -10.48 -6.37
N ARG A 98 4.01 -10.92 -5.13
CA ARG A 98 3.61 -10.16 -3.94
C ARG A 98 4.22 -8.77 -3.88
N LEU A 99 5.54 -8.64 -4.10
CA LEU A 99 6.22 -7.36 -4.16
C LEU A 99 5.62 -6.45 -5.24
N THR A 100 5.37 -6.99 -6.43
CA THR A 100 4.83 -6.21 -7.55
C THR A 100 3.42 -5.70 -7.25
N LEU A 101 2.56 -6.57 -6.71
CA LEU A 101 1.20 -6.20 -6.32
C LEU A 101 1.20 -5.19 -5.18
N LEU A 102 1.99 -5.38 -4.13
CA LEU A 102 2.07 -4.40 -3.03
C LEU A 102 2.62 -3.05 -3.49
N ALA A 103 3.63 -3.04 -4.37
CA ALA A 103 4.13 -1.78 -4.92
C ALA A 103 3.03 -1.04 -5.70
N GLN A 104 2.29 -1.75 -6.56
CA GLN A 104 1.15 -1.18 -7.29
C GLN A 104 0.04 -0.71 -6.36
N LEU A 105 -0.23 -1.47 -5.29
CA LEU A 105 -1.22 -1.14 -4.30
C LEU A 105 -0.85 0.13 -3.54
N VAL A 106 0.40 0.25 -3.11
CA VAL A 106 0.89 1.45 -2.42
C VAL A 106 0.85 2.67 -3.35
N GLU A 107 1.16 2.52 -4.64
CA GLU A 107 0.96 3.59 -5.63
C GLU A 107 -0.52 3.97 -5.76
N THR A 108 -1.42 2.99 -5.80
CA THR A 108 -2.87 3.19 -5.95
C THR A 108 -3.46 3.87 -4.71
N LEU A 109 -3.08 3.40 -3.52
CA LEU A 109 -3.45 3.99 -2.25
C LEU A 109 -2.96 5.44 -2.18
N ASP A 110 -1.69 5.70 -2.46
CA ASP A 110 -1.15 7.05 -2.48
C ASP A 110 -1.87 7.96 -3.49
N ARG A 111 -2.16 7.50 -4.72
CA ARG A 111 -2.91 8.30 -5.71
C ARG A 111 -4.34 8.59 -5.25
N SER A 112 -4.98 7.64 -4.59
CA SER A 112 -6.35 7.81 -4.08
C SER A 112 -6.41 8.85 -2.95
N LEU A 113 -5.36 8.92 -2.12
CA LEU A 113 -5.26 9.82 -0.97
C LEU A 113 -4.63 11.17 -1.33
N ASN A 114 -3.73 11.19 -2.31
CA ASN A 114 -2.91 12.32 -2.71
C ASN A 114 -2.94 12.46 -4.23
N VAL A 115 -4.07 12.96 -4.76
CA VAL A 115 -4.30 13.10 -6.21
C VAL A 115 -3.12 13.82 -6.86
N ASP A 116 -2.55 13.20 -7.89
CA ASP A 116 -1.43 13.78 -8.63
C ASP A 116 -1.90 15.07 -9.34
N ALA A 117 -1.08 16.11 -9.29
CA ALA A 117 -1.38 17.36 -9.98
C ALA A 117 -1.63 17.11 -11.49
N PRO A 118 -2.55 17.86 -12.12
CA PRO A 118 -2.71 17.79 -13.57
C PRO A 118 -1.42 18.22 -14.27
N LEU A 119 -1.19 17.70 -15.48
CA LEU A 119 -0.07 18.14 -16.29
C LEU A 119 -0.24 19.63 -16.61
N THR A 120 0.86 20.39 -16.53
CA THR A 120 0.85 21.79 -16.97
C THR A 120 0.84 21.84 -18.51
N ARG A 121 0.25 22.91 -19.07
CA ARG A 121 0.25 23.12 -20.53
C ARG A 121 1.66 23.12 -21.13
N GLU A 122 2.63 23.62 -20.37
CA GLU A 122 4.04 23.62 -20.77
C GLU A 122 4.56 22.20 -21.00
N VAL A 123 4.35 21.29 -20.05
CA VAL A 123 4.77 19.88 -20.17
C VAL A 123 4.04 19.19 -21.33
N GLU A 124 2.75 19.47 -21.51
CA GLU A 124 1.99 18.93 -22.64
C GLU A 124 2.53 19.39 -23.99
N CYS A 125 2.90 20.67 -24.11
CA CYS A 125 3.52 21.24 -25.31
C CYS A 125 4.90 20.62 -25.56
N SER A 126 5.77 20.57 -24.54
CA SER A 126 7.10 19.97 -24.65
C SER A 126 7.05 18.49 -25.03
N ALA A 127 6.11 17.73 -24.47
CA ALA A 127 5.92 16.32 -24.82
C ALA A 127 5.54 16.15 -26.31
N LYS A 128 4.59 16.96 -26.81
CA LYS A 128 4.19 16.95 -28.23
C LYS A 128 5.32 17.40 -29.16
N GLU A 129 6.13 18.36 -28.73
CA GLU A 129 7.30 18.82 -29.49
C GLU A 129 8.34 17.72 -29.64
N VAL A 130 8.65 16.99 -28.56
CA VAL A 130 9.53 15.81 -28.60
C VAL A 130 8.99 14.74 -29.56
N GLU A 131 7.68 14.47 -29.53
CA GLU A 131 7.04 13.53 -30.46
C GLU A 131 7.26 13.96 -31.92
N LYS A 132 7.00 15.25 -32.21
CA LYS A 132 7.15 15.83 -33.55
C LYS A 132 8.59 15.74 -34.03
N LEU A 133 9.55 16.12 -33.18
CA LEU A 133 10.99 16.07 -33.50
C LEU A 133 11.43 14.65 -33.85
N LEU A 134 11.03 13.64 -33.07
CA LEU A 134 11.42 12.25 -33.33
C LEU A 134 10.75 11.68 -34.58
N LYS A 135 9.50 12.07 -34.90
CA LYS A 135 8.81 11.65 -36.14
C LYS A 135 9.49 12.13 -37.43
N THR A 136 10.21 13.26 -37.38
CA THR A 136 10.95 13.79 -38.54
C THR A 136 12.18 12.94 -38.91
N ARG A 137 12.68 12.12 -37.99
CA ARG A 137 13.85 11.25 -38.20
C ARG A 137 13.38 9.83 -38.43
N GLU A 138 13.56 9.31 -39.64
CA GLU A 138 13.09 7.98 -40.04
C GLU A 138 13.52 6.88 -39.06
N GLN A 139 14.78 6.90 -38.63
CA GLN A 139 15.35 5.94 -37.68
C GLN A 139 14.76 6.01 -36.27
N LEU A 140 14.18 7.14 -35.86
CA LEU A 140 13.67 7.37 -34.50
C LEU A 140 12.14 7.40 -34.42
N ARG A 141 11.46 7.33 -35.56
CA ARG A 141 10.00 7.47 -35.65
C ARG A 141 9.25 6.47 -34.78
N SER A 142 9.76 5.25 -34.64
CA SER A 142 9.16 4.19 -33.79
C SER A 142 9.17 4.52 -32.30
N TYR A 143 10.08 5.38 -31.83
CA TYR A 143 10.20 5.76 -30.42
C TYR A 143 9.42 7.02 -30.04
N ALA A 144 8.86 7.74 -31.02
CA ALA A 144 8.29 9.06 -30.82
C ALA A 144 7.18 9.09 -29.75
N SER A 145 6.22 8.17 -29.83
CA SER A 145 5.12 8.07 -28.86
C SER A 145 5.62 7.66 -27.47
N THR A 146 6.60 6.76 -27.39
CA THR A 146 7.23 6.36 -26.13
C THR A 146 7.93 7.54 -25.46
N ALA A 147 8.64 8.36 -26.24
CA ALA A 147 9.32 9.55 -25.74
C ALA A 147 8.34 10.64 -25.29
N GLU A 148 7.26 10.89 -26.05
CA GLU A 148 6.18 11.79 -25.61
C GLU A 148 5.64 11.37 -24.24
N ARG A 149 5.30 10.08 -24.11
CA ARG A 149 4.81 9.52 -22.85
C ARG A 149 5.85 9.68 -21.75
N ALA A 150 7.12 9.41 -22.01
CA ALA A 150 8.20 9.56 -21.03
C ALA A 150 8.32 11.01 -20.52
N VAL A 151 8.18 12.01 -21.39
CA VAL A 151 8.17 13.42 -20.98
C VAL A 151 6.97 13.73 -20.08
N ARG A 152 5.76 13.28 -20.44
CA ARG A 152 4.57 13.47 -19.60
C ARG A 152 4.69 12.81 -18.23
N GLU A 153 5.24 11.59 -18.20
CA GLU A 153 5.41 10.83 -16.96
C GLU A 153 6.60 11.31 -16.13
N SER A 154 7.56 12.05 -16.70
CA SER A 154 8.76 12.52 -15.99
C SER A 154 8.45 13.45 -14.81
N ILE A 155 7.33 14.17 -14.86
CA ILE A 155 6.89 15.07 -13.78
C ILE A 155 6.03 14.36 -12.73
N ARG A 156 5.61 13.11 -12.99
CA ARG A 156 4.75 12.37 -12.07
C ARG A 156 5.56 11.90 -10.86
N PRO A 157 4.96 11.88 -9.66
CA PRO A 157 5.62 11.34 -8.48
C PRO A 157 6.08 9.89 -8.70
N THR A 158 7.38 9.65 -8.53
CA THR A 158 7.99 8.32 -8.55
C THR A 158 7.57 7.52 -7.31
N LEU A 159 7.71 6.19 -7.35
CA LEU A 159 7.42 5.34 -6.19
C LEU A 159 8.20 5.82 -4.94
N SER A 160 9.48 6.17 -5.06
CA SER A 160 10.27 6.71 -3.94
C SER A 160 9.64 7.95 -3.30
N HIS A 161 9.15 8.88 -4.13
CA HIS A 161 8.47 10.08 -3.64
C HIS A 161 7.16 9.74 -2.93
N ARG A 162 6.39 8.79 -3.48
CA ARG A 162 5.14 8.31 -2.86
C ARG A 162 5.40 7.64 -1.52
N LEU A 163 6.38 6.73 -1.43
CA LEU A 163 6.79 6.09 -0.17
C LEU A 163 7.22 7.12 0.87
N SER A 164 7.99 8.12 0.46
CA SER A 164 8.42 9.23 1.33
C SER A 164 7.24 10.03 1.87
N ARG A 165 6.25 10.31 1.01
CA ARG A 165 5.04 11.05 1.37
C ARG A 165 4.17 10.25 2.35
N LEU A 166 3.90 8.98 2.06
CA LEU A 166 3.08 8.14 2.92
C LEU A 166 3.72 7.90 4.28
N ASP A 167 5.02 7.62 4.33
CA ASP A 167 5.73 7.42 5.60
C ASP A 167 5.74 8.71 6.44
N ARG A 168 5.87 9.88 5.82
CA ARG A 168 5.70 11.16 6.54
C ARG A 168 4.29 11.32 7.10
N GLN A 169 3.25 10.92 6.36
CA GLN A 169 1.87 10.97 6.84
C GLN A 169 1.62 10.03 8.01
N THR A 170 2.31 8.88 8.08
CA THR A 170 2.27 7.94 9.21
C THR A 170 3.17 8.35 10.38
N GLY A 171 3.67 9.59 10.41
CA GLY A 171 4.57 10.07 11.46
C GLY A 171 5.93 9.37 11.45
N LYS A 172 6.38 8.93 10.26
CA LYS A 172 7.63 8.20 10.01
C LYS A 172 7.73 6.83 10.68
N LEU A 173 6.59 6.19 10.96
CA LEU A 173 6.53 4.92 11.69
C LEU A 173 7.49 3.85 11.12
N VAL A 174 7.54 3.69 9.79
CA VAL A 174 8.41 2.68 9.17
C VAL A 174 9.87 3.14 9.21
N SER A 175 10.14 4.41 8.89
CA SER A 175 11.51 4.95 9.01
C SER A 175 12.08 4.86 10.42
N ASP A 176 11.28 5.14 11.45
CA ASP A 176 11.69 5.05 12.85
C ASP A 176 11.93 3.59 13.25
N ALA A 177 11.08 2.66 12.78
CA ALA A 177 11.25 1.24 13.05
C ALA A 177 12.56 0.68 12.46
N LEU A 178 12.88 1.06 11.22
CA LEU A 178 14.02 0.52 10.47
C LEU A 178 15.34 1.25 10.73
N GLY A 179 15.31 2.43 11.38
CA GLY A 179 16.50 3.23 11.70
C GLY A 179 17.21 3.86 10.50
N SER A 180 16.76 3.60 9.26
CA SER A 180 17.29 4.23 8.05
C SER A 180 16.18 4.79 7.16
N GLY A 181 16.45 5.91 6.48
CA GLY A 181 15.54 6.50 5.49
C GLY A 181 15.73 5.97 4.07
N LYS A 182 16.76 5.14 3.83
CA LYS A 182 17.17 4.72 2.48
C LYS A 182 16.21 3.71 1.83
N TRP A 183 15.43 2.99 2.63
CA TRP A 183 14.45 2.01 2.13
C TRP A 183 13.48 2.61 1.10
N LYS A 184 13.15 3.90 1.21
CA LYS A 184 12.29 4.63 0.26
C LYS A 184 12.86 4.65 -1.15
N SER A 185 14.18 4.69 -1.29
CA SER A 185 14.90 4.57 -2.57
C SER A 185 15.29 3.14 -2.91
N ASP A 186 15.48 2.28 -1.91
CA ASP A 186 15.90 0.89 -2.12
C ASP A 186 14.74 0.02 -2.62
N VAL A 187 13.54 0.15 -2.05
CA VAL A 187 12.35 -0.62 -2.47
C VAL A 187 12.05 -0.45 -3.97
N PRO A 188 12.00 0.77 -4.54
CA PRO A 188 11.85 0.95 -5.98
C PRO A 188 13.00 0.33 -6.80
N ALA A 189 14.24 0.40 -6.30
CA ALA A 189 15.37 -0.21 -7.00
C ALA A 189 15.25 -1.73 -7.06
N VAL A 190 14.86 -2.37 -5.95
CA VAL A 190 14.57 -3.81 -5.88
C VAL A 190 13.42 -4.17 -6.82
N ARG A 191 12.31 -3.41 -6.80
CA ARG A 191 11.17 -3.63 -7.70
C ARG A 191 11.56 -3.50 -9.18
N ASN A 192 12.34 -2.48 -9.53
CA ASN A 192 12.77 -2.26 -10.91
C ASN A 192 13.73 -3.37 -11.38
N ALA A 193 14.65 -3.82 -10.52
CA ALA A 193 15.55 -4.94 -10.78
C ALA A 193 14.78 -6.24 -11.10
N VAL A 194 13.65 -6.45 -10.42
CA VAL A 194 12.77 -7.61 -10.62
C VAL A 194 11.98 -7.51 -11.91
N ILE A 195 11.35 -6.35 -12.17
CA ILE A 195 10.46 -6.16 -13.33
C ILE A 195 11.24 -6.15 -14.63
N HIS A 196 12.39 -5.47 -14.66
CA HIS A 196 13.17 -5.29 -15.89
C HIS A 196 14.24 -6.37 -16.07
N GLY A 197 14.44 -7.23 -15.06
CA GLY A 197 15.56 -8.15 -14.98
C GLY A 197 16.88 -7.42 -14.70
N LEU A 198 17.70 -7.96 -13.80
CA LEU A 198 19.09 -7.52 -13.69
C LEU A 198 19.90 -8.12 -14.85
N PRO A 199 20.91 -7.40 -15.38
CA PRO A 199 21.91 -7.99 -16.27
C PRO A 199 22.58 -9.23 -15.66
N SER A 200 22.68 -9.28 -14.33
CA SER A 200 23.11 -10.43 -13.52
C SER A 200 21.91 -11.27 -13.04
N ALA A 201 21.21 -11.90 -13.98
CA ALA A 201 19.94 -12.64 -13.77
C ALA A 201 19.98 -13.84 -12.78
N LYS A 202 21.09 -14.07 -12.05
CA LYS A 202 21.23 -15.19 -11.10
C LYS A 202 20.88 -14.84 -9.65
N PHE A 203 20.93 -13.58 -9.23
CA PHE A 203 20.75 -13.22 -7.82
C PHE A 203 19.31 -13.42 -7.30
N PRO A 204 18.24 -13.00 -8.02
CA PRO A 204 16.87 -13.19 -7.55
C PRO A 204 16.43 -14.66 -7.52
N THR A 205 17.07 -15.51 -8.33
CA THR A 205 16.78 -16.95 -8.38
C THR A 205 17.37 -17.73 -7.21
N THR A 206 18.42 -17.21 -6.57
CA THR A 206 19.09 -17.86 -5.43
C THR A 206 18.80 -17.20 -4.10
N ASN A 207 18.45 -15.90 -4.07
CA ASN A 207 18.15 -15.17 -2.85
C ASN A 207 16.89 -14.32 -2.97
N VAL A 208 15.81 -14.78 -2.33
CA VAL A 208 14.51 -14.08 -2.29
C VAL A 208 14.39 -13.07 -1.15
N ILE A 209 15.38 -13.01 -0.25
CA ILE A 209 15.34 -12.18 0.96
C ILE A 209 15.09 -10.69 0.63
N PRO A 210 15.76 -10.05 -0.36
CA PRO A 210 15.49 -8.65 -0.68
C PRO A 210 14.04 -8.39 -1.11
N LEU A 211 13.40 -9.38 -1.75
CA LEU A 211 12.00 -9.30 -2.16
C LEU A 211 11.08 -9.34 -0.95
N GLN A 212 11.34 -10.28 -0.02
CA GLN A 212 10.58 -10.42 1.22
C GLN A 212 10.72 -9.19 2.11
N VAL A 213 11.93 -8.64 2.22
CA VAL A 213 12.18 -7.39 2.95
C VAL A 213 11.39 -6.23 2.32
N ALA A 214 11.50 -6.04 1.00
CA ALA A 214 10.75 -4.98 0.31
C ALA A 214 9.23 -5.14 0.46
N GLU A 215 8.75 -6.39 0.37
CA GLU A 215 7.36 -6.77 0.56
C GLU A 215 6.86 -6.37 1.96
N GLU A 216 7.56 -6.77 3.01
CA GLU A 216 7.16 -6.47 4.38
C GLU A 216 7.21 -4.97 4.69
N ILE A 217 8.21 -4.24 4.17
CA ILE A 217 8.28 -2.78 4.29
C ILE A 217 7.05 -2.11 3.66
N LEU A 218 6.66 -2.54 2.46
CA LEU A 218 5.48 -2.01 1.77
C LEU A 218 4.19 -2.37 2.51
N ASN A 219 4.11 -3.60 3.03
CA ASN A 219 2.94 -4.04 3.79
C ASN A 219 2.77 -3.21 5.08
N LEU A 220 3.83 -3.03 5.88
CA LEU A 220 3.80 -2.20 7.10
C LEU A 220 3.37 -0.76 6.80
N LEU A 221 3.89 -0.18 5.72
CA LEU A 221 3.52 1.17 5.31
C LEU A 221 2.04 1.25 4.91
N CYS A 222 1.56 0.25 4.17
CA CYS A 222 0.18 0.17 3.74
C CYS A 222 -0.76 0.01 4.94
N GLU A 223 -0.47 -0.91 5.86
CA GLU A 223 -1.22 -1.15 7.10
C GLU A 223 -1.36 0.15 7.91
N ALA A 224 -0.23 0.81 8.19
CA ALA A 224 -0.21 2.06 8.93
C ALA A 224 -1.03 3.15 8.23
N ARG A 225 -0.93 3.27 6.91
CA ARG A 225 -1.65 4.29 6.16
C ARG A 225 -3.14 4.01 6.06
N MET A 226 -3.54 2.75 5.95
CA MET A 226 -4.94 2.33 5.98
C MET A 226 -5.57 2.65 7.32
N LEU A 227 -4.90 2.36 8.45
CA LEU A 227 -5.42 2.72 9.77
C LEU A 227 -5.62 4.24 9.90
N LEU A 228 -4.68 5.06 9.43
CA LEU A 228 -4.89 6.51 9.39
C LEU A 228 -6.09 6.91 8.52
N ALA A 229 -6.28 6.28 7.36
CA ALA A 229 -7.43 6.55 6.50
C ALA A 229 -8.75 6.17 7.20
N LEU A 230 -8.74 5.13 8.04
CA LEU A 230 -9.90 4.70 8.84
C LEU A 230 -10.14 5.57 10.09
N GLY A 231 -9.42 6.69 10.24
CA GLY A 231 -9.63 7.66 11.31
C GLY A 231 -8.87 7.37 12.60
N PHE A 232 -7.87 6.48 12.57
CA PHE A 232 -6.90 6.40 13.66
C PHE A 232 -5.96 7.60 13.60
N GLU A 233 -5.59 8.12 14.77
CA GLU A 233 -4.51 9.10 14.88
C GLU A 233 -3.16 8.39 14.84
N THR A 234 -2.08 9.11 14.52
CA THR A 234 -0.72 8.56 14.42
C THR A 234 -0.30 7.77 15.67
N ASP A 235 -0.60 8.28 16.87
CA ASP A 235 -0.29 7.58 18.11
C ASP A 235 -1.17 6.34 18.32
N GLY A 236 -2.43 6.40 17.88
CA GLY A 236 -3.33 5.25 17.86
C GLY A 236 -2.84 4.15 16.91
N VAL A 237 -2.30 4.52 15.74
CA VAL A 237 -1.68 3.57 14.80
C VAL A 237 -0.46 2.90 15.40
N LYS A 238 0.42 3.67 16.06
CA LYS A 238 1.57 3.10 16.77
C LYS A 238 1.12 2.11 17.85
N LYS A 239 0.11 2.45 18.64
CA LYS A 239 -0.44 1.55 19.65
C LYS A 239 -0.97 0.25 19.04
N VAL A 240 -1.75 0.34 17.96
CA VAL A 240 -2.30 -0.84 17.28
C VAL A 240 -1.19 -1.72 16.70
N LEU A 241 -0.26 -1.13 15.95
CA LEU A 241 0.75 -1.89 15.22
C LEU A 241 1.95 -2.31 16.05
N ILE A 242 2.28 -1.62 17.15
CA ILE A 242 3.52 -1.89 17.92
C ILE A 242 3.19 -2.58 19.25
N GLU A 243 2.16 -2.09 19.95
CA GLU A 243 1.85 -2.56 21.31
C GLU A 243 0.87 -3.73 21.29
N ASN A 244 -0.12 -3.70 20.37
CA ASN A 244 -1.18 -4.69 20.32
C ASN A 244 -0.90 -5.84 19.34
N ASP A 245 0.00 -5.66 18.37
CA ASP A 245 0.42 -6.70 17.44
C ASP A 245 1.62 -7.48 18.00
N SER A 246 1.37 -8.74 18.36
CA SER A 246 2.42 -9.66 18.81
C SER A 246 3.46 -9.99 17.72
N GLY A 247 3.11 -9.82 16.45
CA GLY A 247 3.97 -10.09 15.30
C GLY A 247 4.94 -8.94 14.96
N TRP A 248 4.69 -7.72 15.44
CA TRP A 248 5.45 -6.53 15.08
C TRP A 248 6.95 -6.68 15.27
N TRP A 249 7.37 -7.12 16.47
CA TRP A 249 8.79 -7.23 16.80
C TRP A 249 9.51 -8.29 15.96
N GLY A 250 8.82 -9.39 15.65
CA GLY A 250 9.32 -10.41 14.72
C GLY A 250 9.52 -9.84 13.32
N ARG A 251 8.47 -9.24 12.74
CA ARG A 251 8.52 -8.62 11.40
C ARG A 251 9.61 -7.56 11.31
N ARG A 252 9.69 -6.68 12.31
CA ARG A 252 10.74 -5.66 12.39
C ARG A 252 12.13 -6.29 12.46
N SER A 253 12.31 -7.30 13.31
CA SER A 253 13.60 -7.99 13.47
C SER A 253 14.03 -8.62 12.15
N ASP A 254 13.13 -9.33 11.47
CA ASP A 254 13.41 -9.97 10.19
C ASP A 254 13.84 -8.95 9.14
N ILE A 255 13.17 -7.80 9.05
CA ILE A 255 13.59 -6.73 8.15
C ILE A 255 15.00 -6.23 8.54
N VAL A 256 15.20 -5.87 9.81
CA VAL A 256 16.43 -5.23 10.29
C VAL A 256 17.64 -6.14 10.11
N ILE A 257 17.51 -7.44 10.37
CA ILE A 257 18.59 -8.43 10.18
C ILE A 257 19.07 -8.47 8.73
N TYR A 258 18.17 -8.28 7.77
CA TYR A 258 18.47 -8.38 6.34
C TYR A 258 18.59 -7.02 5.64
N LEU A 259 18.63 -5.90 6.36
CA LEU A 259 18.72 -4.56 5.78
C LEU A 259 19.98 -4.36 4.94
N ASP A 260 21.12 -4.91 5.36
CA ASP A 260 22.38 -4.77 4.61
C ASP A 260 22.32 -5.55 3.28
N THR A 261 21.83 -6.79 3.31
CA THR A 261 21.61 -7.60 2.09
C THR A 261 20.62 -6.92 1.15
N PHE A 262 19.56 -6.32 1.70
CA PHE A 262 18.58 -5.56 0.95
C PHE A 262 19.20 -4.31 0.29
N ALA A 263 20.01 -3.56 1.03
CA ALA A 263 20.69 -2.36 0.52
C ALA A 263 21.73 -2.69 -0.55
N GLU A 264 22.47 -3.79 -0.39
CA GLU A 264 23.42 -4.29 -1.38
C GLU A 264 22.70 -4.63 -2.69
N PHE A 265 21.61 -5.41 -2.61
CA PHE A 265 20.79 -5.74 -3.77
C PHE A 265 20.22 -4.48 -4.46
N ALA A 266 19.74 -3.51 -3.68
CA ALA A 266 19.26 -2.25 -4.22
C ALA A 266 20.37 -1.44 -4.93
N ALA A 267 21.62 -1.51 -4.46
CA ALA A 267 22.76 -0.87 -5.13
C ALA A 267 23.06 -1.50 -6.50
N TYR A 268 22.90 -2.82 -6.65
CA TYR A 268 22.95 -3.49 -7.96
C TYR A 268 21.81 -3.01 -8.87
N GLY A 269 20.59 -2.93 -8.34
CA GLY A 269 19.42 -2.42 -9.10
C GLY A 269 19.58 -0.99 -9.60
N ARG A 270 20.41 -0.18 -8.93
CA ARG A 270 20.77 1.18 -9.36
C ARG A 270 21.93 1.24 -10.35
N GLY A 271 22.64 0.13 -10.58
CA GLY A 271 23.87 0.12 -11.37
C GLY A 271 25.05 0.83 -10.68
N THR A 272 25.01 0.96 -9.35
CA THR A 272 26.00 1.73 -8.56
C THR A 272 27.08 0.88 -7.89
N SER A 273 26.92 -0.44 -7.88
CA SER A 273 27.93 -1.37 -7.40
C SER A 273 28.90 -1.71 -8.54
N GLY A 274 30.15 -1.25 -8.44
CA GLY A 274 31.24 -1.87 -9.18
C GLY A 274 31.30 -3.34 -8.75
N GLY A 275 31.04 -4.26 -9.67
CA GLY A 275 31.15 -5.68 -9.37
C GLY A 275 32.59 -6.01 -8.96
N PRO A 276 32.81 -7.03 -8.09
CA PRO A 276 34.15 -7.57 -7.86
C PRO A 276 34.83 -8.15 -9.11
N ASP A 277 34.10 -8.34 -10.21
CA ASP A 277 34.61 -8.91 -11.47
C ASP A 277 34.06 -8.14 -12.69
N ALA A 278 34.54 -6.91 -12.90
CA ALA A 278 34.42 -6.20 -14.17
C ALA A 278 35.81 -5.79 -14.67
#